data_AF-A0A7X8M9W0-F1
#
_entry.id   AF-A0A7X8M9W0-F1
#
_cell.length_a   1.000
_cell.length_b   1.000
_cell.length_c   1.000
_cell.angle_alpha   90.00
_cell.angle_beta   90.00
_cell.angle_gamma   90.00
#
_symmetry.space_group_name_H-M   'P 1'
#
loop_
_entity.id
_entity.type
_entity.pdbx_description
1 polymer ?
#
loop_
_entity_poly.entity_id
_entity_poly.type
_entity_poly.pdbx_seq_one_letter_code
_entity_poly.pdbx_strand_id
1 'polypeptide(L)'
;LAGAYNVNVVRQTLEHFRDVEQEVSYVPVGRKGRDMLLRRGMRILAEFRDTLVKGKAEWNKEELFTKLHALNCYYQLRQLLAERYFQIDPHQVNATAWGASYEVCVTKYSLHLRRLLNLSKPIHIDFDLTVPDALFLIKATELDNQLVKDDLGVILFQNRDKIFAHYYLTALPVHDKPVFVDTFVSEKQVFILSKQGIRLWPDPEPYHLPQAPAGYYEPPQTVISYQNHKLLSPVSFGYVYRLAKAPVFIFPDSSLSTAEWRRILLTGRIAS
;
A
#
# COMPACT_ATOMS: atom_id res chain seq x y z
N LEU A 1 25.28 15.56 10.21
CA LEU A 1 25.60 16.28 11.46
C LEU A 1 24.39 16.29 12.40
N ALA A 2 24.11 15.18 13.09
CA ALA A 2 22.96 15.07 14.01
C ALA A 2 23.34 14.32 15.31
N GLY A 3 24.57 14.52 15.80
CA GLY A 3 25.14 13.73 16.90
C GLY A 3 24.28 13.75 18.16
N ALA A 4 24.06 14.94 18.73
CA ALA A 4 23.26 15.11 19.95
C ALA A 4 21.79 14.66 19.78
N TYR A 5 21.19 14.90 18.62
CA TYR A 5 19.82 14.47 18.34
C TYR A 5 19.63 12.95 18.46
N ASN A 6 20.49 12.17 17.78
CA ASN A 6 20.40 10.70 17.84
C ASN A 6 20.64 10.18 19.26
N VAL A 7 21.59 10.79 19.98
CA VAL A 7 21.88 10.43 21.37
C VAL A 7 20.69 10.70 22.28
N ASN A 8 20.05 11.86 22.14
CA ASN A 8 18.91 12.25 22.96
C ASN A 8 17.68 11.38 22.71
N VAL A 9 17.38 11.06 21.44
CA VAL A 9 16.27 10.15 21.09
C VAL A 9 16.47 8.78 21.71
N VAL A 10 17.67 8.19 21.57
CA VAL A 10 17.97 6.88 22.16
C VAL A 10 17.92 6.95 23.69
N ARG A 11 18.50 7.99 24.30
CA ARG A 11 18.47 8.19 25.75
C ARG A 11 17.04 8.26 26.28
N GLN A 12 16.21 9.14 25.72
CA GLN A 12 14.81 9.29 26.13
C GLN A 12 14.01 8.00 25.93
N THR A 13 14.25 7.28 24.85
CA THR A 13 13.60 5.98 24.59
C THR A 13 13.97 4.97 25.67
N LEU A 14 15.26 4.82 25.98
CA LEU A 14 15.71 3.88 27.01
C LEU A 14 15.28 4.28 28.43
N GLU A 15 15.21 5.58 28.72
CA GLU A 15 14.66 6.08 29.98
C GLU A 15 13.17 5.79 30.11
N HIS A 16 12.38 6.04 29.07
CA HIS A 16 10.93 5.81 29.08
C HIS A 16 10.57 4.34 29.33
N PHE A 17 11.35 3.42 28.77
CA PHE A 17 11.11 1.97 28.89
C PHE A 17 11.90 1.30 30.00
N ARG A 18 12.63 2.05 30.83
CA ARG A 18 13.47 1.50 31.91
C ARG A 18 12.66 0.74 32.95
N ASP A 19 11.50 1.28 33.29
CA ASP A 19 10.66 0.82 34.40
C ASP A 19 9.48 -0.05 33.91
N VAL A 20 9.51 -0.48 32.65
CA VAL A 20 8.50 -1.37 32.07
C VAL A 20 8.85 -2.81 32.42
N GLU A 21 7.92 -3.52 33.09
CA GLU A 21 8.15 -4.91 33.53
C GLU A 21 8.23 -5.91 32.37
N GLN A 22 7.61 -5.60 31.23
CA GLN A 22 7.64 -6.45 30.04
C GLN A 22 8.97 -6.34 29.29
N GLU A 23 9.43 -7.44 28.67
CA GLU A 23 10.64 -7.43 27.86
C GLU A 23 10.49 -6.47 26.66
N VAL A 24 11.38 -5.48 26.55
CA VAL A 24 11.35 -4.49 25.48
C VAL A 24 12.35 -4.84 24.38
N SER A 25 11.84 -5.03 23.16
CA SER A 25 12.65 -5.13 21.94
C SER A 25 12.54 -3.87 21.10
N TYR A 26 13.62 -3.47 20.44
CA TYR A 26 13.68 -2.21 19.69
C TYR A 26 13.71 -2.43 18.18
N VAL A 27 13.11 -1.51 17.44
CA VAL A 27 13.16 -1.46 15.98
C VAL A 27 13.74 -0.12 15.53
N PRO A 28 15.08 0.02 15.42
CA PRO A 28 15.70 1.27 15.00
C PRO A 28 15.39 1.61 13.54
N VAL A 29 15.04 2.88 13.33
CA VAL A 29 14.98 3.52 12.02
C VAL A 29 16.22 4.41 11.85
N GLY A 30 17.09 4.05 10.91
CA GLY A 30 18.36 4.72 10.67
C GLY A 30 19.57 4.06 11.36
N ARG A 31 20.74 4.22 10.74
CA ARG A 31 21.99 3.54 11.12
C ARG A 31 22.50 3.93 12.52
N LYS A 32 22.45 5.22 12.88
CA LYS A 32 23.06 5.72 14.13
C LYS A 32 22.34 5.24 15.39
N GLY A 33 21.00 5.31 15.40
CA GLY A 33 20.20 4.79 16.53
C GLY A 33 20.42 3.30 16.74
N ARG A 34 20.44 2.52 15.64
CA ARG A 34 20.77 1.09 15.67
C ARG A 34 22.11 0.82 16.33
N ASP A 35 23.17 1.50 15.89
CA ASP A 35 24.51 1.34 16.45
C ASP A 35 24.55 1.62 17.95
N MET A 36 23.83 2.64 18.39
CA MET A 36 23.77 3.02 19.79
C MET A 36 23.02 2.00 20.67
N LEU A 37 21.96 1.38 20.13
CA LEU A 37 21.21 0.31 20.81
C LEU A 37 22.04 -0.98 20.89
N LEU A 38 22.68 -1.39 19.78
CA LEU A 38 23.57 -2.57 19.75
C LEU A 38 24.72 -2.46 20.77
N ARG A 39 25.39 -1.30 20.83
CA ARG A 39 26.49 -1.06 21.78
C ARG A 39 26.06 -1.14 23.25
N ARG A 40 24.77 -1.00 23.53
CA ARG A 40 24.19 -1.10 24.88
C ARG A 40 23.61 -2.49 25.17
N GLY A 41 23.79 -3.45 24.28
CA GLY A 41 23.26 -4.81 24.43
C GLY A 41 21.73 -4.89 24.31
N MET A 42 21.08 -3.87 23.73
CA MET A 42 19.63 -3.87 23.59
C MET A 42 19.19 -4.86 22.51
N ARG A 43 18.11 -5.60 22.78
CA ARG A 43 17.53 -6.55 21.83
C ARG A 43 16.91 -5.80 20.65
N ILE A 44 17.43 -6.04 19.45
CA ILE A 44 16.90 -5.46 18.21
C ILE A 44 16.05 -6.50 17.48
N LEU A 45 14.79 -6.15 17.22
CA LEU A 45 13.82 -7.03 16.57
C LEU A 45 13.89 -6.98 15.05
N ALA A 46 14.13 -5.79 14.51
CA ALA A 46 14.38 -5.53 13.09
C ALA A 46 15.05 -4.17 12.93
N GLU A 47 15.57 -3.85 11.75
CA GLU A 47 16.23 -2.57 11.48
C GLU A 47 15.87 -1.98 10.12
N PHE A 48 15.76 -0.66 10.10
CA PHE A 48 15.38 0.11 8.93
C PHE A 48 16.49 1.10 8.60
N ARG A 49 17.62 0.58 8.10
CA ARG A 49 18.89 1.36 7.95
C ARG A 49 18.82 2.42 6.85
N ASP A 50 18.27 2.08 5.69
CA ASP A 50 18.32 2.91 4.47
C ASP A 50 16.95 3.46 4.05
N THR A 51 15.90 3.13 4.81
CA THR A 51 14.52 3.56 4.57
C THR A 51 14.39 5.09 4.62
N LEU A 52 15.29 5.77 5.35
CA LEU A 52 15.32 7.23 5.53
C LEU A 52 16.18 7.98 4.50
N VAL A 53 17.18 7.34 3.90
CA VAL A 53 18.25 8.06 3.15
C VAL A 53 17.89 8.25 1.67
N LYS A 54 17.02 7.40 1.10
CA LYS A 54 16.66 7.46 -0.32
C LYS A 54 15.45 8.34 -0.63
N GLY A 55 14.57 8.62 0.34
CA GLY A 55 13.34 9.39 0.12
C GLY A 55 13.51 10.87 0.46
N LYS A 56 14.13 11.67 -0.42
CA LYS A 56 14.36 13.12 -0.19
C LYS A 56 13.08 13.98 -0.07
N ALA A 57 11.89 13.42 -0.28
CA ALA A 57 10.59 14.04 0.04
C ALA A 57 9.45 13.00 0.17
N GLU A 58 9.80 11.71 0.25
CA GLU A 58 8.89 10.58 -0.02
C GLU A 58 8.56 9.80 1.26
N TRP A 59 8.61 10.46 2.41
CA TRP A 59 8.37 9.81 3.69
C TRP A 59 6.90 9.83 4.07
N ASN A 60 6.30 8.64 4.09
CA ASN A 60 4.98 8.43 4.64
C ASN A 60 5.06 7.84 6.05
N LYS A 61 4.87 8.68 7.07
CA LYS A 61 4.85 8.28 8.48
C LYS A 61 3.87 7.14 8.75
N GLU A 62 2.69 7.16 8.13
CA GLU A 62 1.65 6.14 8.28
C GLU A 62 2.13 4.78 7.75
N GLU A 63 2.94 4.80 6.70
CA GLU A 63 3.51 3.58 6.13
C GLU A 63 4.53 2.94 7.06
N LEU A 64 5.41 3.74 7.67
CA LEU A 64 6.33 3.22 8.68
C LEU A 64 5.55 2.59 9.84
N PHE A 65 4.53 3.25 10.37
CA PHE A 65 3.73 2.70 11.46
C PHE A 65 3.06 1.39 11.08
N THR A 66 2.46 1.32 9.90
CA THR A 66 1.80 0.08 9.43
C THR A 66 2.81 -1.06 9.29
N LYS A 67 4.01 -0.78 8.75
CA LYS A 67 5.11 -1.76 8.65
C LYS A 67 5.57 -2.26 10.03
N LEU A 68 5.80 -1.35 10.96
CA LEU A 68 6.22 -1.69 12.33
C LEU A 68 5.16 -2.51 13.05
N HIS A 69 3.89 -2.14 12.88
CA HIS A 69 2.79 -2.88 13.47
C HIS A 69 2.63 -4.28 12.85
N ALA A 70 2.68 -4.40 11.52
CA ALA A 70 2.63 -5.70 10.85
C ALA A 70 3.78 -6.62 11.29
N LEU A 71 4.98 -6.06 11.48
CA LEU A 71 6.13 -6.79 12.02
C LEU A 71 5.85 -7.28 13.46
N ASN A 72 5.29 -6.42 14.31
CA ASN A 72 4.91 -6.82 15.67
C ASN A 72 3.88 -7.95 15.67
N CYS A 73 2.82 -7.82 14.86
CA CYS A 73 1.81 -8.87 14.67
C CYS A 73 2.44 -10.19 14.20
N TYR A 74 3.41 -10.14 13.26
CA TYR A 74 4.14 -11.32 12.81
C TYR A 74 4.88 -12.02 13.97
N TYR A 75 5.62 -11.29 14.79
CA TYR A 75 6.33 -11.89 15.92
C TYR A 75 5.39 -12.44 16.98
N GLN A 76 4.31 -11.73 17.28
CA GLN A 76 3.27 -12.22 18.20
C GLN A 76 2.63 -13.51 17.69
N LEU A 77 2.30 -13.58 16.40
CA LEU A 77 1.79 -14.80 15.78
C LEU A 77 2.80 -15.96 15.88
N ARG A 78 4.07 -15.71 15.56
CA ARG A 78 5.15 -16.70 15.67
C ARG A 78 5.29 -17.24 17.09
N GLN A 79 5.20 -16.37 18.09
CA GLN A 79 5.23 -16.76 19.50
C GLN A 79 4.03 -17.65 19.85
N LEU A 80 2.81 -17.22 19.51
CA LEU A 80 1.58 -17.96 19.81
C LEU A 80 1.55 -19.35 19.15
N LEU A 81 2.12 -19.48 17.95
CA LEU A 81 2.27 -20.76 17.27
C LEU A 81 3.28 -21.65 18.00
N ALA A 82 4.43 -21.11 18.39
CA ALA A 82 5.47 -21.84 19.09
C ALA A 82 4.99 -22.36 20.46
N GLU A 83 4.26 -21.55 21.23
CA GLU A 83 3.64 -21.92 22.51
C GLU A 83 2.66 -23.10 22.38
N ARG A 84 2.09 -23.29 21.18
CA ARG A 84 1.14 -24.37 20.88
C ARG A 84 1.75 -25.49 20.04
N TYR A 85 3.07 -25.46 19.83
CA TYR A 85 3.80 -26.40 18.98
C TYR A 85 3.28 -26.48 17.54
N PHE A 86 2.71 -25.40 17.03
CA PHE A 86 2.28 -25.28 15.64
C PHE A 86 3.42 -24.77 14.76
N GLN A 87 3.50 -25.33 13.56
CA GLN A 87 4.32 -24.82 12.47
C GLN A 87 3.43 -24.47 11.29
N ILE A 88 3.78 -23.40 10.59
CA ILE A 88 3.10 -22.98 9.36
C ILE A 88 3.99 -23.37 8.18
N ASP A 89 3.44 -24.14 7.25
CA ASP A 89 3.99 -24.28 5.90
C ASP A 89 3.44 -23.15 5.01
N PRO A 90 4.26 -22.16 4.62
CA PRO A 90 3.82 -21.02 3.81
C PRO A 90 3.31 -21.40 2.40
N HIS A 91 3.54 -22.63 1.95
CA HIS A 91 3.01 -23.14 0.68
C HIS A 91 1.57 -23.65 0.79
N GLN A 92 1.13 -24.02 2.00
CA GLN A 92 -0.19 -24.60 2.24
C GLN A 92 -1.20 -23.62 2.81
N VAL A 93 -0.74 -22.48 3.35
CA VAL A 93 -1.63 -21.46 3.91
C VAL A 93 -2.45 -20.78 2.83
N ASN A 94 -3.76 -20.75 3.04
CA ASN A 94 -4.65 -19.76 2.45
C ASN A 94 -4.97 -18.72 3.52
N ALA A 95 -4.99 -17.46 3.15
CA ALA A 95 -5.25 -16.36 4.07
C ALA A 95 -6.21 -15.36 3.45
N THR A 96 -7.13 -14.88 4.27
CA THR A 96 -8.10 -13.84 3.92
C THR A 96 -7.92 -12.66 4.87
N ALA A 97 -8.01 -11.44 4.34
CA ALA A 97 -7.98 -10.21 5.11
C ALA A 97 -9.27 -9.42 4.91
N TRP A 98 -9.70 -8.76 5.99
CA TRP A 98 -10.87 -7.89 6.01
C TRP A 98 -10.73 -6.88 7.15
N GLY A 99 -11.55 -5.82 7.14
CA GLY A 99 -11.55 -4.83 8.22
C GLY A 99 -11.90 -3.41 7.77
N ALA A 100 -11.41 -2.43 8.53
CA ALA A 100 -11.64 -1.03 8.25
C ALA A 100 -10.63 -0.52 7.20
N SER A 101 -11.15 -0.03 6.07
CA SER A 101 -10.39 0.52 4.94
C SER A 101 -9.76 -0.53 4.00
N TYR A 102 -10.47 -0.78 2.89
CA TYR A 102 -10.03 -1.60 1.77
C TYR A 102 -8.75 -1.05 1.14
N GLU A 103 -8.77 0.21 0.75
CA GLU A 103 -7.73 0.90 -0.02
C GLU A 103 -6.44 1.17 0.77
N VAL A 104 -6.52 1.16 2.10
CA VAL A 104 -5.41 1.56 2.98
C VAL A 104 -5.02 0.42 3.89
N CYS A 105 -5.68 0.27 5.04
CA CYS A 105 -5.18 -0.61 6.11
C CYS A 105 -5.16 -2.07 5.68
N VAL A 106 -6.29 -2.59 5.19
CA VAL A 106 -6.40 -4.01 4.83
C VAL A 106 -5.43 -4.37 3.71
N THR A 107 -5.33 -3.55 2.67
CA THR A 107 -4.33 -3.71 1.61
C THR A 107 -2.89 -3.70 2.14
N LYS A 108 -2.51 -2.72 2.97
CA LYS A 108 -1.15 -2.62 3.52
C LYS A 108 -0.79 -3.82 4.42
N TYR A 109 -1.67 -4.22 5.33
CA TYR A 109 -1.39 -5.36 6.21
C TYR A 109 -1.28 -6.65 5.42
N SER A 110 -2.14 -6.85 4.42
CA SER A 110 -2.08 -8.02 3.53
C SER A 110 -0.74 -8.11 2.81
N LEU A 111 -0.28 -6.99 2.23
CA LEU A 111 1.03 -6.88 1.59
C LEU A 111 2.19 -7.22 2.54
N HIS A 112 2.23 -6.60 3.72
CA HIS A 112 3.33 -6.77 4.67
C HIS A 112 3.33 -8.17 5.29
N LEU A 113 2.16 -8.67 5.70
CA LEU A 113 2.04 -9.98 6.33
C LEU A 113 2.33 -11.12 5.36
N ARG A 114 1.87 -11.04 4.10
CA ARG A 114 2.24 -12.04 3.08
C ARG A 114 3.75 -12.21 3.00
N ARG A 115 4.48 -11.09 2.92
CA ARG A 115 5.94 -11.07 2.86
C ARG A 115 6.58 -11.57 4.16
N LEU A 116 6.15 -11.08 5.32
CA LEU A 116 6.72 -11.45 6.61
C LEU A 116 6.54 -12.93 6.93
N LEU A 117 5.39 -13.50 6.54
CA LEU A 117 5.08 -14.92 6.67
C LEU A 117 5.63 -15.77 5.52
N ASN A 118 6.25 -15.14 4.52
CA ASN A 118 6.76 -15.78 3.30
C ASN A 118 5.71 -16.61 2.55
N LEU A 119 4.44 -16.17 2.56
CA LEU A 119 3.33 -16.92 1.96
C LEU A 119 3.49 -16.98 0.43
N SER A 120 3.44 -18.19 -0.12
CA SER A 120 3.51 -18.38 -1.58
C SER A 120 2.28 -17.83 -2.31
N LYS A 121 1.11 -17.91 -1.67
CA LYS A 121 -0.17 -17.43 -2.19
C LYS A 121 -0.43 -16.00 -1.72
N PRO A 122 -1.08 -15.15 -2.54
CA PRO A 122 -1.59 -13.87 -2.07
C PRO A 122 -2.57 -14.02 -0.90
N ILE A 123 -2.61 -12.99 -0.05
CA ILE A 123 -3.70 -12.84 0.93
C ILE A 123 -4.89 -12.24 0.17
N HIS A 124 -6.00 -12.95 0.11
CA HIS A 124 -7.22 -12.48 -0.53
C HIS A 124 -7.90 -11.44 0.36
N ILE A 125 -8.31 -10.30 -0.20
CA ILE A 125 -9.09 -9.31 0.54
C ILE A 125 -10.56 -9.60 0.27
N ASP A 126 -11.30 -9.94 1.32
CA ASP A 126 -12.74 -10.14 1.21
C ASP A 126 -13.42 -8.77 1.16
N PHE A 127 -13.81 -8.36 -0.05
CA PHE A 127 -14.38 -7.03 -0.29
C PHE A 127 -15.70 -6.83 0.46
N ASP A 128 -16.55 -7.85 0.54
CA ASP A 128 -17.87 -7.77 1.19
C ASP A 128 -17.75 -7.60 2.72
N LEU A 129 -16.65 -8.08 3.30
CA LEU A 129 -16.33 -7.91 4.73
C LEU A 129 -15.42 -6.71 5.01
N THR A 130 -15.11 -5.89 4.01
CA THR A 130 -14.18 -4.77 4.14
C THR A 130 -14.85 -3.43 3.84
N VAL A 131 -14.60 -2.43 4.68
CA VAL A 131 -15.16 -1.08 4.47
C VAL A 131 -14.34 -0.34 3.40
N PRO A 132 -14.93 0.05 2.25
CA PRO A 132 -14.24 0.88 1.27
C PRO A 132 -14.16 2.35 1.71
N ASP A 133 -13.06 3.01 1.37
CA ASP A 133 -12.83 4.43 1.57
C ASP A 133 -13.52 5.28 0.49
N ALA A 134 -13.49 4.81 -0.76
CA ALA A 134 -14.00 5.56 -1.90
C ALA A 134 -15.52 5.49 -1.95
N LEU A 135 -16.18 6.64 -2.10
CA LEU A 135 -17.64 6.73 -2.14
C LEU A 135 -18.26 5.87 -3.25
N PHE A 136 -17.58 5.76 -4.39
CA PHE A 136 -18.04 4.92 -5.51
C PHE A 136 -17.82 3.43 -5.30
N LEU A 137 -17.06 3.02 -4.27
CA LEU A 137 -16.91 1.61 -3.89
C LEU A 137 -17.96 1.15 -2.86
N ILE A 138 -18.60 2.06 -2.11
CA ILE A 138 -19.59 1.72 -1.05
C ILE A 138 -20.74 0.82 -1.54
N LYS A 139 -21.13 0.95 -2.81
CA LYS A 139 -22.19 0.15 -3.45
C LYS A 139 -21.68 -0.70 -4.61
N ALA A 140 -20.37 -0.89 -4.66
CA ALA A 140 -19.76 -1.72 -5.69
C ALA A 140 -19.88 -3.20 -5.30
N THR A 141 -19.83 -4.06 -6.32
CA THR A 141 -19.66 -5.50 -6.19
C THR A 141 -18.38 -5.89 -6.92
N GLU A 142 -17.57 -6.75 -6.31
CA GLU A 142 -16.42 -7.36 -6.98
C GLU A 142 -16.94 -8.32 -8.06
N LEU A 143 -16.58 -8.06 -9.33
CA LEU A 143 -16.94 -8.91 -10.46
C LEU A 143 -15.87 -9.97 -10.74
N ASP A 144 -14.60 -9.60 -10.56
CA ASP A 144 -13.47 -10.42 -10.92
C ASP A 144 -12.20 -9.93 -10.22
N ASN A 145 -11.35 -10.86 -9.83
CA ASN A 145 -10.08 -10.59 -9.14
C ASN A 145 -9.04 -11.58 -9.63
N GLN A 146 -8.09 -11.08 -10.43
CA GLN A 146 -7.12 -11.92 -11.12
C GLN A 146 -5.70 -11.42 -10.94
N LEU A 147 -4.78 -12.38 -10.80
CA LEU A 147 -3.36 -12.14 -10.99
C LEU A 147 -3.05 -12.04 -12.48
N VAL A 148 -2.40 -10.94 -12.86
CA VAL A 148 -1.92 -10.72 -14.22
C VAL A 148 -0.55 -11.37 -14.38
N LYS A 149 0.45 -10.94 -13.59
CA LYS A 149 1.84 -11.45 -13.61
C LYS A 149 2.66 -10.87 -12.46
N ASP A 150 3.74 -11.53 -12.02
CA ASP A 150 4.79 -10.94 -11.16
C ASP A 150 4.22 -10.17 -9.93
N ASP A 151 3.29 -10.80 -9.21
CA ASP A 151 2.54 -10.24 -8.06
C ASP A 151 1.57 -9.07 -8.37
N LEU A 152 1.45 -8.65 -9.62
CA LEU A 152 0.42 -7.73 -10.10
C LEU A 152 -0.93 -8.43 -10.22
N GLY A 153 -1.93 -7.91 -9.53
CA GLY A 153 -3.32 -8.26 -9.70
C GLY A 153 -4.15 -7.10 -10.23
N VAL A 154 -5.35 -7.42 -10.72
CA VAL A 154 -6.37 -6.46 -11.11
C VAL A 154 -7.71 -6.92 -10.57
N ILE A 155 -8.48 -5.96 -10.05
CA ILE A 155 -9.84 -6.20 -9.56
C ILE A 155 -10.80 -5.37 -10.38
N LEU A 156 -11.85 -6.01 -10.86
CA LEU A 156 -12.94 -5.41 -11.60
C LEU A 156 -14.15 -5.27 -10.67
N PHE A 157 -14.72 -4.08 -10.63
CA PHE A 157 -15.88 -3.74 -9.84
C PHE A 157 -17.04 -3.32 -10.74
N GLN A 158 -18.25 -3.47 -10.22
CA GLN A 158 -19.45 -2.86 -10.76
C GLN A 158 -20.20 -2.08 -9.70
N ASN A 159 -20.55 -0.84 -10.00
CA ASN A 159 -21.51 -0.06 -9.22
C ASN A 159 -22.58 0.46 -10.17
N ARG A 160 -23.79 -0.12 -10.08
CA ARG A 160 -24.90 0.12 -11.02
C ARG A 160 -24.50 -0.21 -12.47
N ASP A 161 -24.61 0.76 -13.36
CA ASP A 161 -24.27 0.71 -14.78
C ASP A 161 -22.79 0.95 -15.06
N LYS A 162 -22.00 1.29 -14.03
CA LYS A 162 -20.58 1.60 -14.17
C LYS A 162 -19.72 0.42 -13.77
N ILE A 163 -18.82 0.03 -14.67
CA ILE A 163 -17.71 -0.89 -14.38
C ILE A 163 -16.43 -0.08 -14.21
N PHE A 164 -15.50 -0.55 -13.40
CA PHE A 164 -14.20 0.07 -13.21
C PHE A 164 -13.23 -0.91 -12.57
N ALA A 165 -11.95 -0.63 -12.68
CA ALA A 165 -10.92 -1.51 -12.14
C ALA A 165 -9.82 -0.74 -11.42
N HIS A 166 -9.05 -1.45 -10.60
CA HIS A 166 -7.74 -0.96 -10.20
C HIS A 166 -6.74 -2.11 -10.18
N TYR A 167 -5.50 -1.76 -10.49
CA TYR A 167 -4.36 -2.66 -10.30
C TYR A 167 -3.90 -2.63 -8.86
N TYR A 168 -3.45 -3.76 -8.34
CA TYR A 168 -2.85 -3.85 -7.02
C TYR A 168 -1.64 -4.78 -7.03
N LEU A 169 -0.72 -4.61 -6.08
CA LEU A 169 0.32 -5.60 -5.83
C LEU A 169 -0.10 -6.52 -4.70
N THR A 170 0.37 -7.75 -4.78
CA THR A 170 0.21 -8.76 -3.73
C THR A 170 1.46 -8.88 -2.87
N ALA A 171 2.59 -8.33 -3.31
CA ALA A 171 3.79 -8.14 -2.51
C ALA A 171 4.58 -6.93 -3.06
N LEU A 172 5.16 -6.11 -2.17
CA LEU A 172 6.14 -5.11 -2.56
C LEU A 172 7.20 -4.94 -1.46
N PRO A 173 8.50 -5.02 -1.79
CA PRO A 173 9.56 -4.64 -0.86
C PRO A 173 9.39 -3.21 -0.31
N VAL A 174 9.73 -3.07 0.97
CA VAL A 174 9.63 -1.83 1.74
C VAL A 174 10.43 -0.67 1.15
N HIS A 175 11.45 -0.97 0.36
CA HIS A 175 12.40 -0.02 -0.23
C HIS A 175 12.16 0.22 -1.71
N ASP A 176 11.16 -0.41 -2.30
CA ASP A 176 10.88 -0.26 -3.72
C ASP A 176 10.19 1.07 -4.00
N LYS A 177 10.50 1.60 -5.18
CA LYS A 177 9.88 2.80 -5.72
C LYS A 177 8.40 2.54 -5.99
N PRO A 178 7.58 3.60 -6.12
CA PRO A 178 6.23 3.42 -6.62
C PRO A 178 6.22 2.63 -7.92
N VAL A 179 5.33 1.64 -7.98
CA VAL A 179 5.16 0.79 -9.15
C VAL A 179 4.04 1.36 -10.00
N PHE A 180 4.29 1.39 -11.30
CA PHE A 180 3.32 1.80 -12.31
C PHE A 180 3.02 0.64 -13.24
N VAL A 181 1.84 0.63 -13.83
CA VAL A 181 1.42 -0.31 -14.86
C VAL A 181 1.19 0.41 -16.18
N ASP A 182 1.73 -0.12 -17.26
CA ASP A 182 1.37 0.26 -18.61
C ASP A 182 0.16 -0.56 -19.09
N THR A 183 -0.90 0.12 -19.54
CA THR A 183 -2.10 -0.52 -20.11
C THR A 183 -2.34 0.01 -21.51
N PHE A 184 -2.54 -0.88 -22.47
CA PHE A 184 -2.82 -0.50 -23.86
C PHE A 184 -4.30 -0.17 -24.04
N VAL A 185 -4.61 1.13 -24.15
CA VAL A 185 -5.98 1.60 -24.29
C VAL A 185 -6.02 2.90 -25.08
N SER A 186 -7.12 3.16 -25.78
CA SER A 186 -7.33 4.44 -26.45
C SER A 186 -7.65 5.54 -25.44
N GLU A 187 -7.07 6.72 -25.62
CA GLU A 187 -7.32 7.89 -24.78
C GLU A 187 -8.82 8.23 -24.64
N LYS A 188 -9.60 8.04 -25.71
CA LYS A 188 -11.04 8.32 -25.71
C LYS A 188 -11.86 7.30 -24.94
N GLN A 189 -11.27 6.16 -24.58
CA GLN A 189 -11.98 5.03 -24.02
C GLN A 189 -11.90 4.93 -22.49
N VAL A 190 -11.13 5.79 -21.82
CA VAL A 190 -10.93 5.68 -20.37
C VAL A 190 -10.81 7.02 -19.68
N PHE A 191 -11.19 7.04 -18.41
CA PHE A 191 -10.80 8.08 -17.46
C PHE A 191 -10.33 7.44 -16.16
N ILE A 192 -9.50 8.18 -15.40
CA ILE A 192 -8.95 7.73 -14.13
C ILE A 192 -9.42 8.66 -13.02
N LEU A 193 -9.92 8.07 -11.93
CA LEU A 193 -10.26 8.78 -10.70
C LEU A 193 -9.30 8.39 -9.56
N SER A 194 -9.04 9.33 -8.66
CA SER A 194 -8.51 9.00 -7.32
C SER A 194 -9.59 8.35 -6.46
N LYS A 195 -9.20 7.79 -5.30
CA LYS A 195 -10.16 7.29 -4.32
C LYS A 195 -11.15 8.35 -3.79
N GLN A 196 -10.79 9.63 -3.86
CA GLN A 196 -11.68 10.75 -3.51
C GLN A 196 -12.64 11.12 -4.65
N GLY A 197 -12.58 10.44 -5.80
CA GLY A 197 -13.42 10.72 -6.96
C GLY A 197 -12.91 11.87 -7.83
N ILE A 198 -11.66 12.32 -7.63
CA ILE A 198 -11.07 13.43 -8.37
C ILE A 198 -10.50 12.90 -9.68
N ARG A 199 -10.78 13.59 -10.79
CA ARG A 199 -10.26 13.18 -12.08
C ARG A 199 -8.76 13.39 -12.15
N LEU A 200 -8.04 12.31 -12.46
CA LEU A 200 -6.60 12.32 -12.69
C LEU A 200 -6.25 12.24 -14.17
N TRP A 201 -7.18 11.76 -15.00
CA TRP A 201 -7.04 11.67 -16.46
C TRP A 201 -8.40 11.43 -17.15
N PRO A 202 -8.61 11.87 -18.40
CA PRO A 202 -7.92 12.99 -19.04
C PRO A 202 -8.30 14.31 -18.35
N ASP A 203 -7.48 15.36 -18.49
CA ASP A 203 -7.71 16.69 -17.89
C ASP A 203 -7.81 16.67 -16.35
N PRO A 204 -6.68 16.57 -15.63
CA PRO A 204 -6.68 16.39 -14.18
C PRO A 204 -7.29 17.61 -13.45
N GLU A 205 -8.16 17.32 -12.48
CA GLU A 205 -8.85 18.31 -11.67
C GLU A 205 -7.97 18.79 -10.50
N PRO A 206 -8.14 20.05 -10.05
CA PRO A 206 -7.47 20.53 -8.84
C PRO A 206 -7.98 19.79 -7.60
N TYR A 207 -7.10 19.57 -6.62
CA TYR A 207 -7.44 18.84 -5.41
C TYR A 207 -7.84 19.79 -4.28
N HIS A 208 -8.99 19.56 -3.66
CA HIS A 208 -9.43 20.29 -2.47
C HIS A 208 -9.28 19.41 -1.24
N LEU A 209 -8.48 19.85 -0.27
CA LEU A 209 -8.39 19.16 1.01
C LEU A 209 -9.74 19.29 1.74
N PRO A 210 -10.31 18.20 2.31
CA PRO A 210 -11.61 18.27 2.97
C PRO A 210 -11.73 19.32 4.08
N GLN A 211 -10.60 19.73 4.68
CA GLN A 211 -10.53 20.73 5.74
C GLN A 211 -9.99 22.09 5.27
N ALA A 212 -9.61 22.24 4.00
CA ALA A 212 -9.13 23.51 3.48
C ALA A 212 -10.29 24.49 3.25
N PRO A 213 -10.09 25.79 3.49
CA PRO A 213 -11.09 26.79 3.13
C PRO A 213 -11.40 26.78 1.62
N ALA A 214 -12.58 27.26 1.24
CA ALA A 214 -12.91 27.45 -0.17
C ALA A 214 -11.88 28.37 -0.85
N GLY A 215 -11.45 28.02 -2.06
CA GLY A 215 -10.40 28.75 -2.78
C GLY A 215 -8.97 28.21 -2.59
N TYR A 216 -8.75 27.30 -1.62
CA TYR A 216 -7.45 26.67 -1.39
C TYR A 216 -7.41 25.29 -2.04
N TYR A 217 -6.84 25.25 -3.24
CA TYR A 217 -6.68 24.03 -4.01
C TYR A 217 -5.20 23.71 -4.19
N GLU A 218 -4.86 22.43 -4.11
CA GLU A 218 -3.59 21.94 -4.63
C GLU A 218 -3.69 21.86 -6.16
N PRO A 219 -2.61 22.21 -6.89
CA PRO A 219 -2.61 22.09 -8.34
C PRO A 219 -2.86 20.64 -8.78
N PRO A 220 -3.45 20.43 -9.96
CA PRO A 220 -3.60 19.09 -10.53
C PRO A 220 -2.26 18.36 -10.55
N GLN A 221 -2.30 17.07 -10.21
CA GLN A 221 -1.08 16.27 -10.15
C GLN A 221 -0.96 15.37 -11.35
N THR A 222 0.20 15.46 -12.00
CA THR A 222 0.57 14.60 -13.11
C THR A 222 1.09 13.28 -12.59
N VAL A 223 0.19 12.41 -12.12
CA VAL A 223 0.51 11.02 -11.70
C VAL A 223 0.20 9.99 -12.78
N ILE A 224 -0.60 10.37 -13.78
CA ILE A 224 -0.92 9.57 -14.95
C ILE A 224 -0.15 10.15 -16.13
N SER A 225 0.44 9.29 -16.95
CA SER A 225 0.97 9.69 -18.25
C SER A 225 0.39 8.80 -19.35
N TYR A 226 0.23 9.37 -20.54
CA TYR A 226 -0.28 8.65 -21.70
C TYR A 226 0.62 8.93 -22.90
N GLN A 227 1.25 7.88 -23.44
CA GLN A 227 2.16 7.98 -24.58
C GLN A 227 2.09 6.71 -25.42
N ASN A 228 2.09 6.82 -26.75
CA ASN A 228 2.10 5.67 -27.67
C ASN A 228 0.99 4.64 -27.39
N HIS A 229 -0.24 5.11 -27.11
CA HIS A 229 -1.39 4.27 -26.73
C HIS A 229 -1.21 3.46 -25.43
N LYS A 230 -0.26 3.86 -24.60
CA LYS A 230 -0.03 3.29 -23.27
C LYS A 230 -0.42 4.30 -22.20
N LEU A 231 -1.32 3.88 -21.34
CA LEU A 231 -1.67 4.57 -20.11
C LEU A 231 -0.78 4.05 -18.98
N LEU A 232 0.05 4.92 -18.43
CA LEU A 232 0.86 4.65 -17.26
C LEU A 232 0.09 5.11 -16.01
N SER A 233 -0.29 4.14 -15.17
CA SER A 233 -1.06 4.40 -13.95
C SER A 233 -0.37 3.79 -12.73
N PRO A 234 -0.42 4.44 -11.55
CA PRO A 234 0.17 3.88 -10.35
C PRO A 234 -0.62 2.66 -9.89
N VAL A 235 0.09 1.64 -9.41
CA VAL A 235 -0.52 0.44 -8.84
C VAL A 235 -0.96 0.74 -7.39
N SER A 236 -2.05 0.12 -6.94
CA SER A 236 -2.42 0.13 -5.52
C SER A 236 -1.50 -0.80 -4.74
N PHE A 237 -0.66 -0.23 -3.88
CA PHE A 237 0.16 -1.03 -2.97
C PHE A 237 0.27 -0.39 -1.58
N GLY A 238 -0.76 0.37 -1.19
CA GLY A 238 -0.88 0.92 0.16
C GLY A 238 -0.03 2.17 0.46
N TYR A 239 0.77 2.69 -0.47
CA TYR A 239 1.55 3.91 -0.20
C TYR A 239 0.69 5.16 -0.40
N VAL A 240 0.47 5.88 0.70
CA VAL A 240 -0.11 7.22 0.68
C VAL A 240 0.96 8.20 0.21
N TYR A 241 1.12 8.35 -1.10
CA TYR A 241 1.86 9.49 -1.63
C TYR A 241 1.05 10.75 -1.33
N ARG A 242 1.66 11.76 -0.69
CA ARG A 242 1.26 13.12 -1.07
C ARG A 242 1.49 13.16 -2.59
N LEU A 243 0.46 13.36 -3.41
CA LEU A 243 -0.29 14.59 -3.30
C LEU A 243 -1.83 14.45 -3.54
N ALA A 244 -2.39 13.35 -4.09
CA ALA A 244 -3.86 13.10 -4.26
C ALA A 244 -4.24 11.61 -3.99
N LYS A 245 -3.35 10.93 -3.25
CA LYS A 245 -3.49 9.73 -2.40
C LYS A 245 -4.30 8.55 -2.95
N ALA A 246 -3.64 7.81 -3.85
CA ALA A 246 -3.86 6.41 -4.25
C ALA A 246 -4.66 5.52 -3.25
N PRO A 247 -5.42 4.53 -3.74
CA PRO A 247 -5.42 3.95 -5.09
C PRO A 247 -6.09 4.82 -6.16
N VAL A 248 -5.76 4.51 -7.42
CA VAL A 248 -6.42 5.05 -8.61
C VAL A 248 -7.33 4.00 -9.21
N PHE A 249 -8.40 4.45 -9.87
CA PHE A 249 -9.41 3.58 -10.46
C PHE A 249 -9.62 3.97 -11.92
N ILE A 250 -9.60 2.97 -12.79
CA ILE A 250 -9.69 3.12 -14.23
C ILE A 250 -11.11 2.76 -14.66
N PHE A 251 -11.80 3.72 -15.25
CA PHE A 251 -13.17 3.59 -15.74
C PHE A 251 -13.13 3.57 -17.27
N PRO A 252 -13.71 2.54 -17.92
CA PRO A 252 -13.92 2.57 -19.36
C PRO A 252 -15.07 3.53 -19.71
N ASP A 253 -15.09 3.97 -20.96
CA ASP A 253 -16.25 4.62 -21.56
C ASP A 253 -17.39 3.60 -21.78
N SER A 254 -18.57 4.10 -22.17
CA SER A 254 -19.73 3.25 -22.43
C SER A 254 -19.62 2.41 -23.71
N SER A 255 -18.56 2.58 -24.51
CA SER A 255 -18.37 1.86 -25.78
C SER A 255 -17.73 0.48 -25.58
N LEU A 256 -17.02 0.27 -24.46
CA LEU A 256 -16.36 -0.99 -24.15
C LEU A 256 -17.29 -1.95 -23.41
N SER A 257 -17.42 -3.16 -23.92
CA SER A 257 -18.07 -4.25 -23.17
C SER A 257 -17.22 -4.68 -21.98
N THR A 258 -17.84 -5.28 -20.96
CA THR A 258 -17.13 -5.83 -19.80
C THR A 258 -16.07 -6.86 -20.19
N ALA A 259 -16.34 -7.68 -21.20
CA ALA A 259 -15.41 -8.69 -21.70
C ALA A 259 -14.19 -8.07 -22.40
N GLU A 260 -14.40 -7.05 -23.23
CA GLU A 260 -13.30 -6.29 -23.86
C GLU A 260 -12.48 -5.55 -22.82
N TRP A 261 -13.14 -4.95 -21.83
CA TRP A 261 -12.47 -4.23 -20.75
C TRP A 261 -11.58 -5.15 -19.93
N ARG A 262 -12.10 -6.32 -19.53
CA ARG A 262 -11.33 -7.38 -18.86
C ARG A 262 -10.11 -7.78 -19.69
N ARG A 263 -10.28 -8.00 -21.00
CA ARG A 263 -9.17 -8.36 -21.90
C ARG A 263 -8.09 -7.28 -21.94
N ILE A 264 -8.46 -6.00 -21.98
CA ILE A 264 -7.52 -4.87 -21.96
C ILE A 264 -6.73 -4.85 -20.65
N LEU A 265 -7.42 -4.96 -19.51
CA LEU A 265 -6.79 -4.94 -18.19
C LEU A 265 -5.78 -6.09 -17.98
N LEU A 266 -6.07 -7.27 -18.52
CA LEU A 266 -5.15 -8.41 -18.43
C LEU A 266 -3.89 -8.24 -19.30
N THR A 267 -3.79 -7.19 -20.13
CA THR A 267 -2.55 -6.84 -20.84
C THR A 267 -1.58 -6.01 -20.01
N GLY A 268 -2.01 -5.51 -18.84
CA GLY A 268 -1.23 -4.63 -17.99
C GLY A 268 0.11 -5.23 -17.58
N ARG A 269 1.20 -4.45 -17.65
CA ARG A 269 2.52 -4.89 -17.18
C ARG A 269 3.12 -3.83 -16.26
N ILE A 270 3.91 -4.30 -15.29
CA ILE A 270 4.73 -3.40 -14.48
C ILE A 270 5.69 -2.66 -15.41
N ALA A 271 5.64 -1.33 -15.38
CA ALA A 271 6.54 -0.48 -16.15
C ALA A 271 7.96 -0.54 -15.56
N SER A 272 8.95 -0.70 -16.44
CA SER A 272 10.39 -0.74 -16.12
C SER A 272 10.97 0.64 -15.82
#